data_AF-A0A2D9T7Q1-F1
#
_entry.id   AF-A0A2D9T7Q1-F1
#
_cell.length_a   1.000
_cell.length_b   1.000
_cell.length_c   1.000
_cell.angle_alpha   90.00
_cell.angle_beta   90.00
_cell.angle_gamma   90.00
#
_symmetry.space_group_name_H-M   'P 1'
#
loop_
_entity.id
_entity.type
_entity.pdbx_description
1 polymer ?
#
loop_
_entity_poly.entity_id
_entity_poly.type
_entity_poly.pdbx_seq_one_letter_code
_entity_poly.pdbx_strand_id
1 'polypeptide(L)'
;MAAACGGGDPPVEERTVAGYVRETDGTAISGAEVTFVGETLYEGDARTDGDGYYELRVETDSPFGQVRAAHPDFQPAEATVFFDTSERRIDLVLRR
;
A
#
# COMPACT_ATOMS: atom_id res chain seq x y z
N MET A 1 -36.46 2.41 -28.00
CA MET A 1 -35.75 3.13 -26.91
C MET A 1 -35.18 2.07 -25.98
N ALA A 2 -33.85 1.91 -25.94
CA ALA A 2 -33.17 1.10 -24.94
C ALA A 2 -31.92 1.89 -24.55
N ALA A 3 -31.95 2.44 -23.33
CA ALA A 3 -30.95 3.36 -22.83
C ALA A 3 -29.85 2.59 -22.06
N ALA A 4 -28.61 3.00 -22.31
CA ALA A 4 -27.43 2.86 -21.47
C ALA A 4 -27.09 1.44 -20.97
N CYS A 5 -26.22 0.76 -21.72
CA CYS A 5 -25.16 0.00 -21.07
C CYS A 5 -24.32 1.02 -20.28
N GLY A 6 -24.56 1.14 -18.97
CA GLY A 6 -23.72 1.91 -18.07
C GLY A 6 -22.38 1.19 -17.89
N GLY A 7 -21.55 1.20 -18.94
CA GLY A 7 -20.12 0.96 -18.81
C GLY A 7 -19.49 2.22 -18.25
N GLY A 8 -19.72 2.48 -16.97
CA GLY A 8 -18.87 3.39 -16.21
C GLY A 8 -17.79 2.51 -15.62
N ASP A 9 -16.55 2.66 -16.06
CA ASP A 9 -15.41 2.23 -15.26
C ASP A 9 -15.67 2.68 -13.81
N PRO A 10 -15.48 1.79 -12.82
CA PRO A 10 -15.69 2.19 -11.43
C PRO A 10 -14.78 3.40 -11.17
N PRO A 11 -15.26 4.44 -10.46
CA PRO A 11 -14.47 5.64 -10.25
C PRO A 11 -13.21 5.25 -9.48
N VAL A 12 -12.04 5.38 -10.13
CA VAL A 12 -10.76 5.28 -9.46
C VAL A 12 -10.59 6.51 -8.57
N GLU A 13 -10.23 6.29 -7.31
CA GLU A 13 -9.94 7.36 -6.37
C GLU A 13 -8.46 7.31 -5.98
N GLU A 14 -7.81 8.48 -5.95
CA GLU A 14 -6.46 8.58 -5.40
C GLU A 14 -6.53 8.42 -3.88
N ARG A 15 -5.78 7.46 -3.37
CA ARG A 15 -5.61 7.16 -1.96
C ARG A 15 -4.13 7.23 -1.60
N THR A 16 -3.84 7.65 -0.38
CA THR A 16 -2.48 7.70 0.15
C THR A 16 -2.31 6.62 1.22
N VAL A 17 -1.28 5.80 1.09
CA VAL A 17 -0.84 4.87 2.12
C VAL A 17 0.52 5.33 2.63
N ALA A 18 0.62 5.58 3.92
CA ALA A 18 1.88 5.94 4.55
C ALA A 18 2.14 5.08 5.77
N GLY A 19 3.37 5.06 6.27
CA GLY A 19 3.65 4.35 7.52
C GLY A 19 5.13 4.13 7.72
N TYR A 20 5.44 3.26 8.68
CA TYR A 20 6.82 2.91 8.98
C TYR A 20 7.05 1.42 8.80
N VAL A 21 8.18 1.07 8.21
CA VAL A 21 8.71 -0.30 8.16
C VAL A 21 9.79 -0.42 9.22
N ARG A 22 9.59 -1.34 10.15
CA ARG A 22 10.50 -1.58 11.28
C ARG A 22 10.79 -3.06 11.44
N GLU A 23 11.85 -3.38 12.15
CA GLU A 23 12.12 -4.74 12.61
C GLU A 23 11.38 -5.01 13.93
N THR A 24 11.32 -6.28 14.34
CA THR A 24 10.67 -6.73 15.59
C THR A 24 11.27 -6.09 16.84
N ASP A 25 12.53 -5.68 16.80
CA ASP A 25 13.23 -4.96 17.88
C ASP A 25 12.93 -3.45 17.91
N GLY A 26 12.20 -2.94 16.90
CA GLY A 26 11.86 -1.52 16.74
C GLY A 26 12.84 -0.73 15.86
N THR A 27 13.89 -1.37 15.32
CA THR A 27 14.84 -0.73 14.41
C THR A 27 14.16 -0.33 13.10
N ALA A 28 14.35 0.91 12.65
CA ALA A 28 13.83 1.37 11.36
C ALA A 28 14.55 0.69 10.19
N ILE A 29 13.78 0.24 9.19
CA ILE A 29 14.35 -0.41 8.00
C ILE A 29 14.28 0.55 6.82
N SER A 30 15.45 1.05 6.43
CA SER A 30 15.63 1.90 5.25
C SER A 30 15.76 1.07 3.98
N GLY A 31 15.25 1.58 2.86
CA GLY A 31 15.37 0.95 1.55
C GLY A 31 14.50 -0.29 1.35
N ALA A 32 13.53 -0.54 2.24
CA ALA A 32 12.52 -1.57 2.03
C ALA A 32 11.58 -1.14 0.90
N GLU A 33 11.33 -2.04 -0.03
CA GLU A 33 10.39 -1.86 -1.12
C GLU A 33 8.99 -2.17 -0.60
N VAL A 34 8.13 -1.15 -0.62
CA VAL A 34 6.74 -1.25 -0.20
C VAL A 34 5.87 -1.20 -1.45
N THR A 35 5.18 -2.29 -1.74
CA THR A 35 4.23 -2.39 -2.83
C THR A 35 2.81 -2.44 -2.31
N PHE A 36 1.91 -1.72 -2.96
CA PHE A 36 0.47 -1.87 -2.80
C PHE A 36 -0.10 -2.59 -4.01
N VAL A 37 -1.01 -3.53 -3.77
CA VAL A 37 -1.77 -4.24 -4.79
C VAL A 37 -3.26 -4.14 -4.45
N GLY A 38 -4.00 -3.42 -5.29
CA GLY A 38 -5.47 -3.36 -5.23
C GLY A 38 -6.10 -4.60 -5.88
N GLU A 39 -7.40 -4.83 -5.61
CA GLU A 39 -8.13 -5.98 -6.17
C GLU A 39 -8.20 -5.96 -7.71
N THR A 40 -8.18 -4.76 -8.29
CA THR A 40 -8.27 -4.48 -9.73
C THR A 40 -6.90 -4.32 -10.42
N LEU A 41 -5.83 -4.80 -9.80
CA LEU A 41 -4.45 -4.74 -10.31
C LEU A 41 -3.85 -3.33 -10.40
N TYR A 42 -4.42 -2.34 -9.72
CA TYR A 42 -3.69 -1.09 -9.48
C TYR A 42 -2.55 -1.35 -8.50
N GLU A 43 -1.34 -1.03 -8.95
CA GLU A 43 -0.11 -1.24 -8.21
C GLU A 43 0.61 0.09 -8.01
N GLY A 44 1.19 0.26 -6.83
CA GLY A 44 2.13 1.34 -6.56
C GLY A 44 3.29 0.80 -5.75
N ASP A 45 4.49 1.32 -6.00
CA ASP A 45 5.68 1.02 -5.21
C ASP A 45 6.32 2.29 -4.63
N ALA A 46 6.88 2.15 -3.44
CA ALA A 46 7.68 3.16 -2.78
C ALA A 46 8.84 2.48 -2.05
N ARG A 47 9.88 3.27 -1.73
CA ARG A 47 10.97 2.81 -0.87
C ARG A 47 10.97 3.59 0.43
N THR A 48 11.27 2.88 1.52
CA THR A 48 11.40 3.52 2.82
C THR A 48 12.66 4.38 2.89
N ASP A 49 12.56 5.50 3.61
CA ASP A 49 13.67 6.41 3.87
C ASP A 49 14.54 5.94 5.06
N GLY A 50 15.50 6.79 5.47
CA GLY A 50 16.42 6.49 6.57
C GLY A 50 15.75 6.27 7.93
N ASP A 51 14.55 6.78 8.13
CA ASP A 51 13.74 6.61 9.35
C ASP A 51 12.74 5.45 9.21
N GLY A 52 12.80 4.72 8.09
CA GLY A 52 11.89 3.63 7.76
C GLY A 52 10.51 4.11 7.33
N TYR A 53 10.31 5.41 7.10
CA TYR A 53 9.04 5.96 6.65
C TYR A 53 8.85 5.70 5.15
N TYR A 54 7.62 5.39 4.76
CA TYR A 54 7.21 5.32 3.37
C TYR A 54 5.91 6.09 3.18
N GLU A 55 5.73 6.59 1.97
CA GLU A 55 4.50 7.20 1.49
C GLU A 55 4.27 6.77 0.05
N LEU A 56 3.06 6.31 -0.24
CA LEU A 56 2.64 5.80 -1.52
C LEU A 56 1.30 6.43 -1.90
N ARG A 57 1.19 6.91 -3.13
CA ARG A 57 -0.09 7.33 -3.71
C ARG A 57 -0.54 6.27 -4.69
N VAL A 58 -1.76 5.79 -4.52
CA VAL A 58 -2.34 4.71 -5.32
C VAL A 58 -3.71 5.12 -5.80
N GLU A 59 -4.03 4.76 -7.03
CA GLU A 59 -5.38 4.86 -7.54
C GLU A 59 -6.08 3.53 -7.27
N THR A 60 -7.26 3.56 -6.67
CA THR A 60 -8.05 2.35 -6.46
C THR A 60 -9.53 2.65 -6.52
N ASP A 61 -10.28 1.74 -7.13
CA ASP A 61 -11.74 1.73 -7.15
C ASP A 61 -12.32 0.90 -5.98
N SER A 62 -11.46 0.32 -5.14
CA SER A 62 -11.84 -0.51 -4.00
C SER A 62 -11.39 0.12 -2.67
N PRO A 63 -12.20 0.05 -1.61
CA PRO A 63 -11.79 0.54 -0.29
C PRO A 63 -10.80 -0.40 0.41
N PHE A 64 -10.29 -1.45 -0.23
CA PHE A 64 -9.32 -2.37 0.36
C PHE A 64 -8.22 -2.77 -0.63
N GLY A 65 -7.06 -3.13 -0.09
CA GLY A 65 -5.95 -3.66 -0.85
C GLY A 65 -4.92 -4.35 0.04
N GLN A 66 -3.85 -4.87 -0.56
CA GLN A 66 -2.73 -5.46 0.16
C GLN A 66 -1.51 -4.57 0.05
N VAL A 67 -0.84 -4.34 1.18
CA VAL A 67 0.46 -3.68 1.24
C VAL A 67 1.49 -4.73 1.61
N ARG A 68 2.55 -4.82 0.84
CA ARG A 68 3.66 -5.74 1.03
C ARG A 68 4.95 -4.94 1.17
N ALA A 69 5.70 -5.15 2.25
CA ALA A 69 7.06 -4.64 2.38
C ALA A 69 8.05 -5.79 2.18
N ALA A 70 9.08 -5.57 1.37
CA ALA A 70 10.14 -6.51 1.08
C ALA A 70 11.51 -5.82 1.18
N HIS A 71 12.50 -6.53 1.71
CA HIS A 71 13.88 -6.08 1.75
C HIS A 71 14.80 -7.31 1.59
N PRO A 72 15.91 -7.25 0.84
CA PRO A 72 16.74 -8.44 0.58
C PRO A 72 17.27 -9.14 1.84
N ASP A 73 17.50 -8.38 2.91
CA ASP A 73 17.99 -8.90 4.19
C ASP A 73 16.89 -9.37 5.16
N PHE A 74 15.60 -9.20 4.82
CA PHE A 74 14.49 -9.54 5.70
C PHE A 74 13.40 -10.33 4.98
N GLN A 75 12.63 -11.13 5.74
CA GLN A 75 11.41 -11.76 5.27
C GLN A 75 10.36 -10.68 4.97
N PRO A 76 9.67 -10.77 3.82
CA PRO A 76 8.64 -9.82 3.47
C PRO A 76 7.46 -9.92 4.43
N ALA A 77 6.81 -8.80 4.69
CA ALA A 77 5.59 -8.72 5.47
C ALA A 77 4.46 -8.15 4.63
N GLU A 78 3.25 -8.63 4.87
CA GLU A 78 2.05 -8.23 4.14
C GLU A 78 0.97 -7.83 5.13
N ALA A 79 0.22 -6.78 4.81
CA ALA A 79 -0.92 -6.31 5.58
C ALA A 79 -2.06 -5.89 4.66
N THR A 80 -3.29 -6.17 5.08
CA THR A 80 -4.47 -5.63 4.40
C THR A 80 -4.70 -4.20 4.86
N VAL A 81 -4.85 -3.29 3.91
CA VAL A 81 -5.26 -1.90 4.16
C VAL A 81 -6.74 -1.75 3.81
N PHE A 82 -7.45 -1.00 4.65
CA PHE A 82 -8.82 -0.56 4.39
C PHE A 82 -8.85 0.98 4.41
N PHE A 83 -9.30 1.57 3.32
CA PHE A 83 -9.42 3.01 3.12
C PHE A 83 -10.78 3.49 3.62
N ASP A 84 -10.85 3.79 4.92
CA ASP A 84 -12.00 4.52 5.49
C ASP A 84 -11.95 6.02 5.13
N THR A 85 -10.76 6.55 4.81
CA THR A 85 -10.54 7.91 4.33
C THR A 85 -9.56 7.94 3.15
N SER A 86 -9.25 9.13 2.63
CA SER A 86 -8.29 9.32 1.53
C SER A 86 -6.84 8.99 1.92
N GLU A 87 -6.51 8.97 3.20
CA GLU A 87 -5.16 8.64 3.70
C GLU A 87 -5.24 7.55 4.76
N ARG A 88 -4.37 6.54 4.66
CA ARG A 88 -4.29 5.48 5.64
C ARG A 88 -2.87 5.20 6.08
N ARG A 89 -2.68 5.09 7.39
CA ARG A 89 -1.40 4.68 7.98
C ARG A 89 -1.33 3.17 8.20
N ILE A 90 -0.30 2.52 7.68
CA ILE A 90 -0.02 1.08 7.84
C ILE A 90 1.44 0.88 8.26
N ASP A 91 1.67 0.47 9.50
CA ASP A 91 3.01 0.14 9.96
C ASP A 91 3.28 -1.36 9.69
N LEU A 92 4.43 -1.67 9.09
CA LEU A 92 4.84 -3.03 8.73
C LEU A 92 6.05 -3.44 9.56
N VAL A 93 6.05 -4.70 10.03
CA VAL A 93 7.16 -5.25 10.79
C VAL A 93 7.81 -6.37 9.98
N LEU A 94 9.04 -6.15 9.52
CA LEU A 94 9.83 -7.21 8.89
C LEU A 94 10.58 -8.02 9.93
N ARG A 95 10.92 -9.25 9.55
CA ARG A 95 11.65 -10.20 10.39
C ARG A 95 12.85 -10.72 9.63
N ARG A 96 13.97 -10.90 10.32
CA ARG A 96 15.15 -11.51 9.72
C ARG A 96 15.03 -13.03 9.64
#